data_AF-A0AB74CU39-F1
#
_entry.id   AF-A0AB74CU39-F1
#
_cell.length_a   1.000
_cell.length_b   1.000
_cell.length_c   1.000
_cell.angle_alpha   90.00
_cell.angle_beta   90.00
_cell.angle_gamma   90.00
#
_symmetry.space_group_name_H-M   'P 1'
#
loop_
_entity.id
_entity.type
_entity.pdbx_description
1 polymer ?
#
loop_
_entity_poly.entity_id
_entity_poly.type
_entity_poly.pdbx_seq_one_letter_code
_entity_poly.pdbx_strand_id
1 'polypeptide(L)'
;MSMDQSSYPPTELSMEVDGEDDSEYKIFIHGRIRYVTIAPGTYDRGTLSMPLDSLPDLPRDESWNHPYISRDNLTSELKTSLTPRIFPDVNVIWHANLVDCMDLTKTRTIPPNAFEATCPLAKSGPQDTVIAKLARFDWEIPRIDRTGDSSLQNVRADWSSTTVSRSYP
;
A
#
# COMPACT_ATOMS: atom_id res chain seq x y z
N MET A 1 -3.82 -22.68 13.18
CA MET A 1 -4.86 -21.78 13.72
C MET A 1 -4.77 -20.50 12.90
N SER A 2 -5.70 -20.27 11.97
CA SER A 2 -5.67 -19.04 11.15
C SER A 2 -6.08 -17.87 12.04
N MET A 3 -5.16 -16.93 12.23
CA MET A 3 -5.47 -15.68 12.93
C MET A 3 -6.51 -14.93 12.10
N ASP A 4 -7.63 -14.55 12.73
CA ASP A 4 -8.62 -13.68 12.10
C ASP A 4 -8.01 -12.28 11.98
N GLN A 5 -7.38 -12.02 10.83
CA GLN A 5 -6.71 -10.76 10.55
C GLN A 5 -7.69 -9.56 10.47
N SER A 6 -9.00 -9.82 10.51
CA SER A 6 -10.03 -8.77 10.43
C SER A 6 -10.20 -7.94 11.71
N SER A 7 -9.64 -8.39 12.83
CA SER A 7 -9.74 -7.71 14.13
C SER A 7 -8.51 -6.88 14.52
N TYR A 8 -7.45 -6.88 13.71
CA TYR A 8 -6.27 -6.07 14.03
C TYR A 8 -6.52 -4.59 13.74
N PRO A 9 -5.91 -3.69 14.54
CA PRO A 9 -5.95 -2.28 14.24
C PRO A 9 -5.34 -2.02 12.85
N PRO A 10 -5.79 -0.95 12.17
CA PRO A 10 -5.16 -0.54 10.92
C PRO A 10 -3.64 -0.44 11.08
N THR A 11 -2.91 -0.99 10.13
CA THR A 11 -1.44 -0.96 10.11
C THR A 11 -0.99 -0.11 8.93
N GLU A 12 -0.12 0.87 9.16
CA GLU A 12 0.48 1.65 8.07
C GLU A 12 1.49 0.82 7.29
N LEU A 13 1.34 0.79 5.97
CA LEU A 13 2.27 0.14 5.04
C LEU A 13 3.21 1.16 4.39
N SER A 14 2.69 2.33 4.04
CA SER A 14 3.47 3.47 3.54
C SER A 14 2.69 4.77 3.68
N MET A 15 3.40 5.89 3.76
CA MET A 15 2.81 7.22 3.78
C MET A 15 3.66 8.23 3.01
N GLU A 16 2.97 9.27 2.52
CA GLU A 16 3.53 10.51 2.01
C GLU A 16 2.76 11.65 2.67
N VAL A 17 3.41 12.30 3.62
CA VAL A 17 2.81 13.37 4.41
C VAL A 17 3.18 14.70 3.78
N ASP A 18 2.14 15.41 3.34
CA ASP A 18 2.23 16.80 2.90
C ASP A 18 1.38 17.69 3.82
N GLY A 19 1.95 18.82 4.23
CA GLY A 19 1.26 19.77 5.11
C GLY A 19 0.51 20.86 4.34
N GLU A 20 0.86 21.06 3.07
CA GLU A 20 0.29 22.08 2.18
C GLU A 20 -0.66 21.44 1.15
N ASP A 21 -0.34 20.21 0.72
CA ASP A 21 -1.15 19.39 -0.17
C ASP A 21 -1.80 18.19 0.53
N ASP A 22 -2.52 17.37 -0.23
CA ASP A 22 -3.12 16.12 0.25
C ASP A 22 -2.02 15.15 0.74
N SER A 23 -2.21 14.58 1.94
CA SER A 23 -1.39 13.48 2.43
C SER A 23 -1.96 12.13 2.00
N GLU A 24 -1.10 11.23 1.52
CA GLU A 24 -1.48 9.91 1.02
C GLU A 24 -0.94 8.78 1.89
N TYR A 25 -1.78 7.79 2.16
CA TYR A 25 -1.45 6.65 3.01
C TYR A 25 -1.92 5.34 2.40
N LYS A 26 -1.12 4.30 2.60
CA LYS A 26 -1.48 2.91 2.34
C LYS A 26 -1.55 2.18 3.66
N ILE A 27 -2.72 1.63 3.98
CA ILE A 27 -2.96 0.94 5.25
C ILE A 27 -3.50 -0.47 5.00
N PHE A 28 -3.20 -1.37 5.92
CA PHE A 28 -3.85 -2.67 6.02
C PHE A 28 -4.90 -2.61 7.12
N ILE A 29 -6.17 -2.74 6.75
CA ILE A 29 -7.32 -2.67 7.67
C ILE A 29 -8.36 -3.69 7.24
N HIS A 30 -8.98 -4.38 8.20
CA HIS A 30 -10.01 -5.40 7.94
C HIS A 30 -9.53 -6.53 6.98
N GLY A 31 -8.26 -6.91 7.05
CA GLY A 31 -7.68 -7.93 6.19
C GLY A 31 -7.42 -7.48 4.75
N ARG A 32 -7.48 -6.18 4.46
CA ARG A 32 -7.30 -5.64 3.10
C ARG A 32 -6.44 -4.39 3.09
N ILE A 33 -5.78 -4.17 1.96
CA ILE A 33 -5.07 -2.94 1.66
C ILE A 33 -6.09 -1.86 1.23
N ARG A 34 -5.98 -0.67 1.82
CA ARG A 34 -6.78 0.52 1.52
C ARG A 34 -5.87 1.74 1.32
N TYR A 35 -6.36 2.70 0.53
CA TYR A 35 -5.63 3.92 0.17
C TYR A 35 -6.33 5.14 0.73
N VAL A 36 -5.79 5.73 1.78
CA VAL A 36 -6.40 6.88 2.44
C VAL A 36 -5.76 8.16 1.91
N THR A 37 -6.59 9.14 1.58
CA THR A 37 -6.13 10.51 1.35
C THR A 37 -6.70 11.41 2.43
N ILE A 38 -5.84 12.29 2.97
CA ILE A 38 -6.20 13.25 3.99
C ILE A 38 -5.93 14.65 3.46
N ALA A 39 -6.98 15.48 3.44
CA ALA A 39 -6.89 16.85 2.96
C ALA A 39 -5.99 17.72 3.84
N PRO A 40 -5.31 18.74 3.29
CA PRO A 40 -4.53 19.68 4.08
C PRO A 40 -5.40 20.37 5.15
N GLY A 41 -4.79 20.67 6.29
CA GLY A 41 -5.48 21.29 7.43
C GLY A 41 -6.44 20.37 8.20
N THR A 42 -6.57 19.09 7.82
CA THR A 42 -7.41 18.12 8.55
C THR A 42 -6.82 17.73 9.90
N TYR A 43 -5.50 17.51 9.91
CA TYR A 43 -4.71 17.22 11.10
C TYR A 43 -3.42 18.05 11.09
N ASP A 44 -2.83 18.24 12.26
CA ASP A 44 -1.48 18.80 12.35
C ASP A 44 -0.44 17.78 11.84
N ARG A 45 0.76 18.28 11.51
CA ARG A 45 1.83 17.45 10.94
C ARG A 45 2.28 16.29 11.83
N GLY A 46 2.20 16.44 13.16
CA GLY A 46 2.53 15.37 14.10
C GLY A 46 1.53 14.22 13.97
N THR A 47 0.25 14.56 13.95
CA THR A 47 -0.84 13.60 13.74
C THR A 47 -0.81 12.98 12.34
N LEU A 48 -0.51 13.75 11.28
CA LEU A 48 -0.36 13.21 9.93
C LEU A 48 0.78 12.19 9.82
N SER A 49 1.78 12.27 10.69
CA SER A 49 2.89 11.29 10.71
C SER A 49 2.51 10.00 11.47
N MET A 50 1.37 9.97 12.16
CA MET A 50 0.82 8.81 12.88
C MET A 50 -0.72 8.85 12.85
N PRO A 51 -1.36 8.82 11.66
CA PRO A 51 -2.78 9.12 11.56
C PRO A 51 -3.65 7.96 12.04
N LEU A 52 -3.12 6.74 12.12
CA LEU A 52 -3.90 5.50 12.30
C LEU A 52 -4.86 5.58 13.49
N ASP A 53 -4.40 6.08 14.64
CA ASP A 53 -5.23 6.22 15.85
C ASP A 53 -6.22 7.40 15.78
N SER A 54 -5.96 8.34 14.88
CA SER A 54 -6.77 9.53 14.66
C SER A 54 -7.76 9.38 13.49
N LEU A 55 -7.65 8.29 12.72
CA LEU A 55 -8.56 7.98 11.63
C LEU A 55 -9.98 7.74 12.20
N PRO A 56 -11.02 8.18 11.49
CA PRO A 56 -12.39 7.80 11.83
C PRO A 56 -12.57 6.29 11.64
N ASP A 57 -13.56 5.72 12.32
CA ASP A 57 -13.95 4.33 12.12
C ASP A 57 -14.41 4.12 10.67
N LEU A 58 -13.56 3.50 9.86
CA LEU A 58 -13.85 3.18 8.47
C LEU A 58 -14.70 1.89 8.40
N PRO A 59 -15.80 1.85 7.62
CA PRO A 59 -16.69 0.70 7.62
C PRO A 59 -16.07 -0.54 6.94
N ARG A 60 -16.45 -1.74 7.38
CA ARG A 60 -15.87 -3.00 6.85
C ARG A 60 -16.30 -3.34 5.42
N ASP A 61 -17.26 -2.62 4.84
CA ASP A 61 -17.83 -2.97 3.55
C ASP A 61 -16.82 -2.92 2.39
N GLU A 62 -17.14 -3.63 1.31
CA GLU A 62 -16.25 -3.77 0.16
C GLU A 62 -16.50 -2.72 -0.93
N SER A 63 -17.47 -1.82 -0.76
CA SER A 63 -17.90 -0.89 -1.82
C SER A 63 -16.94 0.27 -2.05
N TRP A 64 -15.97 0.46 -1.15
CA TRP A 64 -14.94 1.48 -1.22
C TRP A 64 -13.56 0.85 -1.12
N ASN A 65 -12.55 1.55 -1.63
CA ASN A 65 -11.14 1.27 -1.37
C ASN A 65 -10.31 2.55 -1.16
N HIS A 66 -10.94 3.71 -1.31
CA HIS A 66 -10.32 5.02 -1.22
C HIS A 66 -11.16 5.99 -0.38
N PRO A 67 -10.91 6.06 0.94
CA PRO A 67 -11.46 7.10 1.80
C PRO A 67 -10.70 8.41 1.58
N TYR A 68 -11.46 9.48 1.37
CA TYR A 68 -10.97 10.86 1.43
C TYR A 68 -11.47 11.51 2.72
N ILE A 69 -10.54 11.90 3.59
CA ILE A 69 -10.82 12.47 4.90
C ILE A 69 -10.46 13.95 4.86
N SER A 70 -11.40 14.80 5.25
CA SER A 70 -11.21 16.24 5.34
C SER A 70 -11.79 16.78 6.63
N ARG A 71 -11.48 18.03 6.95
CA ARG A 71 -12.12 18.77 8.04
C ARG A 71 -12.98 19.89 7.48
N ASP A 72 -14.19 20.03 8.00
CA ASP A 72 -15.07 21.13 7.62
C ASP A 72 -14.53 22.47 8.15
N ASN A 73 -14.40 23.47 7.27
CA ASN A 73 -13.83 24.76 7.65
C ASN A 73 -14.73 25.60 8.58
N LEU A 74 -16.03 25.31 8.64
CA LEU A 74 -16.99 26.06 9.46
C LEU A 74 -17.23 25.37 10.81
N THR A 75 -17.38 24.04 10.81
CA THR A 75 -17.70 23.27 12.01
C THR A 75 -16.49 22.62 12.67
N SER A 76 -15.35 22.57 11.96
CA SER A 76 -14.16 21.82 12.37
C SER A 76 -14.38 20.31 12.55
N GLU A 77 -15.49 19.76 12.07
CA GLU A 77 -15.79 18.33 12.14
C GLU A 77 -15.08 17.55 11.03
N LEU A 78 -14.73 16.30 11.32
CA LEU A 78 -14.18 15.39 10.31
C LEU A 78 -15.28 14.94 9.35
N LYS A 79 -14.95 14.94 8.07
CA LYS A 79 -15.77 14.42 6.99
C LYS A 79 -15.02 13.32 6.29
N THR A 80 -15.71 12.22 6.02
CA THR A 80 -15.15 11.08 5.29
C THR A 80 -16.02 10.78 4.08
N SER A 81 -15.43 10.85 2.91
CA SER A 81 -16.03 10.38 1.67
C SER A 81 -15.43 9.03 1.30
N LEU A 82 -16.28 8.02 1.15
CA LEU A 82 -15.86 6.67 0.80
C LEU A 82 -16.15 6.43 -0.67
N THR A 83 -15.11 6.21 -1.47
CA THR A 83 -15.26 6.00 -2.90
C THR A 83 -14.56 4.72 -3.37
N PRO A 84 -15.13 4.00 -4.35
CA PRO A 84 -14.39 3.06 -5.15
C PRO A 84 -13.50 3.85 -6.13
N ARG A 85 -12.22 3.51 -6.17
CA ARG A 85 -11.22 4.05 -7.09
C ARG A 85 -10.53 2.89 -7.79
N ILE A 86 -10.32 3.02 -9.09
CA ILE A 86 -9.50 2.08 -9.84
C ILE A 86 -8.05 2.58 -9.74
N PHE A 87 -7.19 1.77 -9.14
CA PHE A 87 -5.75 2.06 -9.09
C PHE A 87 -5.06 1.43 -10.31
N PRO A 88 -4.09 2.13 -10.93
CA PRO A 88 -3.27 1.55 -11.99
C PRO A 88 -2.53 0.31 -11.49
N ASP A 89 -2.56 -0.76 -12.29
CA ASP A 89 -1.78 -1.98 -12.02
C ASP A 89 -0.40 -1.89 -12.67
N VAL A 90 0.57 -2.61 -12.10
CA VAL A 90 1.91 -2.74 -12.69
C VAL A 90 1.82 -3.78 -13.82
N ASN A 91 1.75 -3.29 -15.05
CA ASN A 91 1.59 -4.15 -16.23
C ASN A 91 2.92 -4.71 -16.74
N VAL A 92 4.04 -4.09 -16.38
CA VAL A 92 5.37 -4.52 -16.84
C VAL A 92 5.95 -5.52 -15.85
N ILE A 93 6.10 -6.76 -16.29
CA ILE A 93 6.75 -7.82 -15.53
C ILE A 93 8.26 -7.75 -15.83
N TRP A 94 9.07 -7.21 -14.90
CA TRP A 94 10.55 -7.17 -15.03
C TRP A 94 11.26 -8.49 -14.68
N HIS A 95 10.62 -9.38 -13.92
CA HIS A 95 11.13 -10.70 -13.54
C HIS A 95 10.06 -11.78 -13.67
N ALA A 96 10.46 -13.01 -14.04
CA ALA A 96 9.54 -14.14 -14.25
C ALA A 96 8.76 -14.57 -12.99
N ASN A 97 9.27 -14.21 -11.82
CA ASN A 97 8.61 -14.47 -10.54
C ASN A 97 7.79 -13.26 -10.10
N LEU A 98 6.59 -13.53 -9.59
CA LEU A 98 5.75 -12.57 -8.91
C LEU A 98 5.72 -12.92 -7.43
N VAL A 99 5.95 -11.94 -6.58
CA VAL A 99 5.90 -12.10 -5.11
C VAL A 99 4.83 -11.16 -4.56
N ASP A 100 4.01 -11.67 -3.64
CA ASP A 100 3.18 -10.82 -2.81
C ASP A 100 4.10 -9.98 -1.89
N CYS A 101 3.86 -8.68 -1.80
CA CYS A 101 4.63 -7.83 -0.88
C CYS A 101 4.50 -8.26 0.59
N MET A 102 3.38 -8.90 0.96
CA MET A 102 3.14 -9.41 2.31
C MET A 102 3.99 -10.64 2.65
N ASP A 103 4.51 -11.35 1.65
CA ASP A 103 5.40 -12.50 1.82
C ASP A 103 6.88 -12.09 1.99
N LEU A 104 7.19 -10.80 1.79
CA LEU A 104 8.54 -10.28 1.92
C LEU A 104 8.85 -9.87 3.35
N THR A 105 9.94 -10.38 3.91
CA THR A 105 10.45 -9.90 5.19
C THR A 105 11.51 -8.84 4.93
N LYS A 106 11.15 -7.58 5.13
CA LYS A 106 12.07 -6.44 4.98
C LYS A 106 13.23 -6.54 5.96
N THR A 107 14.45 -6.57 5.45
CA THR A 107 15.69 -6.62 6.26
C THR A 107 16.36 -5.26 6.36
N ARG A 108 16.34 -4.47 5.29
CA ARG A 108 16.98 -3.15 5.25
C ARG A 108 16.31 -2.21 4.25
N THR A 109 16.09 -0.96 4.63
CA THR A 109 15.68 0.10 3.68
C THR A 109 16.90 0.62 2.93
N ILE A 110 16.81 0.79 1.60
CA ILE A 110 17.91 1.36 0.79
C ILE A 110 17.49 2.78 0.32
N PRO A 111 16.49 2.98 -0.56
CA PRO A 111 15.72 4.23 -0.73
C PRO A 111 14.22 4.09 -0.31
N PRO A 112 13.38 5.14 -0.35
CA PRO A 112 11.97 5.09 0.09
C PRO A 112 11.11 4.02 -0.61
N ASN A 113 11.43 3.70 -1.86
CA ASN A 113 10.70 2.76 -2.71
C ASN A 113 11.49 1.48 -3.03
N ALA A 114 12.66 1.26 -2.40
CA ALA A 114 13.39 0.00 -2.53
C ALA A 114 13.94 -0.49 -1.19
N PHE A 115 13.86 -1.79 -0.98
CA PHE A 115 14.32 -2.40 0.26
C PHE A 115 14.89 -3.78 -0.02
N GLU A 116 15.83 -4.15 0.83
CA GLU A 116 16.31 -5.51 0.92
C GLU A 116 15.28 -6.33 1.70
N ALA A 117 14.96 -7.51 1.17
CA ALA A 117 14.03 -8.43 1.80
C ALA A 117 14.48 -9.87 1.59
N THR A 118 14.06 -10.76 2.48
CA THR A 118 14.08 -12.20 2.20
C THR A 118 12.77 -12.61 1.57
N CYS A 119 12.86 -13.50 0.58
CA CYS A 119 11.72 -14.00 -0.18
C CYS A 119 11.64 -15.54 -0.07
N PRO A 120 10.43 -16.12 0.11
CA PRO A 120 10.26 -17.58 0.21
C PRO A 120 10.42 -18.34 -1.12
N LEU A 121 10.68 -17.66 -2.24
CA LEU A 121 10.66 -18.26 -3.59
C LEU A 121 11.81 -19.24 -3.91
N ALA A 122 12.83 -19.36 -3.06
CA ALA A 122 13.87 -20.35 -3.26
C ALA A 122 13.35 -21.74 -2.88
N LYS A 123 12.84 -22.50 -3.87
CA LYS A 123 12.42 -23.91 -3.71
C LYS A 123 13.57 -24.86 -3.29
N SER A 124 14.80 -24.37 -3.14
CA SER A 124 15.96 -25.14 -2.70
C SER A 124 17.12 -24.21 -2.36
N GLY A 125 17.17 -23.66 -1.14
CA GLY A 125 18.33 -22.89 -0.68
C GLY A 125 18.06 -22.02 0.54
N PRO A 126 19.12 -21.47 1.19
CA PRO A 126 18.96 -20.43 2.20
C PRO A 126 18.14 -19.28 1.63
N GLN A 127 17.30 -18.64 2.46
CA GLN A 127 16.43 -17.52 2.04
C GLN A 127 17.22 -16.52 1.19
N ASP A 128 16.87 -16.42 -0.09
CA ASP A 128 17.55 -15.51 -1.00
C ASP A 128 17.22 -14.07 -0.60
N THR A 129 18.26 -13.31 -0.30
CA THR A 129 18.18 -11.86 -0.10
C THR A 129 17.97 -11.21 -1.46
N VAL A 130 16.87 -10.49 -1.61
CA VAL A 130 16.50 -9.77 -2.83
C VAL A 130 16.40 -8.29 -2.56
N ILE A 131 16.59 -7.47 -3.60
CA ILE A 131 16.21 -6.07 -3.57
C ILE A 131 14.83 -5.97 -4.23
N ALA A 132 13.85 -5.61 -3.41
CA ALA A 132 12.48 -5.33 -3.81
C ALA A 132 12.33 -3.85 -4.13
N LYS A 133 11.65 -3.53 -5.24
CA LYS A 133 11.10 -2.19 -5.49
C LYS A 133 9.59 -2.24 -5.43
N LEU A 134 8.99 -1.24 -4.79
CA LEU A 134 7.56 -1.15 -4.58
C LEU A 134 7.07 0.21 -5.06
N ALA A 135 6.06 0.22 -5.94
CA ALA A 135 5.24 1.41 -6.09
C ALA A 135 4.41 1.54 -4.82
N ARG A 136 4.60 2.64 -4.10
CA ARG A 136 3.81 3.03 -2.93
C ARG A 136 2.60 3.87 -3.32
N PHE A 137 2.72 4.59 -4.44
CA PHE A 137 1.70 5.47 -5.03
C PHE A 137 1.58 5.25 -6.54
N ASP A 138 0.41 5.55 -7.10
CA ASP A 138 0.10 5.43 -8.54
C ASP A 138 1.14 6.13 -9.42
N TRP A 139 1.57 7.32 -8.98
CA TRP A 139 2.51 8.16 -9.69
C TRP A 139 3.93 7.57 -9.72
N GLU A 140 4.25 6.61 -8.84
CA GLU A 140 5.55 5.92 -8.84
C GLU A 140 5.64 4.87 -9.95
N ILE A 141 4.51 4.29 -10.40
CA ILE A 141 4.50 3.17 -11.36
C ILE A 141 5.28 3.49 -12.64
N PRO A 142 5.07 4.63 -13.34
CA PRO A 142 5.82 4.92 -14.56
C PRO A 142 7.32 5.10 -14.33
N ARG A 143 7.74 5.44 -13.10
CA ARG A 143 9.16 5.61 -12.75
C ARG A 143 9.83 4.27 -12.52
N ILE A 144 9.13 3.31 -11.93
CA ILE A 144 9.69 1.98 -11.72
C ILE A 144 9.76 1.22 -13.05
N ASP A 145 8.75 1.36 -13.92
CA ASP A 145 8.76 0.81 -15.30
C ASP A 145 9.99 1.23 -16.10
N ARG A 146 10.48 2.45 -15.88
CA ARG A 146 11.65 3.00 -16.59
C ARG A 146 12.97 2.41 -16.12
N THR A 147 13.04 1.82 -14.93
CA THR A 147 14.35 1.48 -14.32
C THR A 147 14.97 0.20 -14.86
N GLY A 148 14.21 -0.69 -15.52
CA GLY A 148 14.75 -1.76 -16.39
C GLY A 148 15.88 -2.64 -15.83
N ASP A 149 16.00 -2.76 -14.51
CA ASP A 149 17.12 -3.45 -13.86
C ASP A 149 16.73 -4.89 -13.55
N SER A 150 17.28 -5.82 -14.34
CA SER A 150 17.03 -7.26 -14.26
C SER A 150 17.48 -7.92 -12.95
N SER A 151 18.23 -7.21 -12.09
CA SER A 151 18.65 -7.70 -10.78
C SER A 151 17.54 -7.61 -9.72
N LEU A 152 16.41 -6.98 -10.04
CA LEU A 152 15.32 -6.71 -9.12
C LEU A 152 14.16 -7.71 -9.32
N GLN A 153 13.59 -8.16 -8.21
CA GLN A 153 12.37 -8.97 -8.25
C GLN A 153 11.14 -8.07 -8.40
N ASN A 154 10.16 -8.52 -9.19
CA ASN A 154 8.85 -7.88 -9.23
C ASN A 154 8.13 -8.14 -7.93
N VAL A 155 7.82 -7.07 -7.21
CA VAL A 155 6.94 -7.14 -6.06
C VAL A 155 5.60 -6.59 -6.47
N ARG A 156 4.60 -7.46 -6.47
CA ARG A 156 3.21 -7.03 -6.63
C ARG A 156 2.78 -6.46 -5.28
N ALA A 157 2.81 -5.13 -5.18
CA ALA A 157 1.94 -4.45 -4.23
C ALA A 157 0.53 -4.69 -4.77
N ASP A 158 -0.28 -5.51 -4.12
CA ASP A 158 -1.65 -5.68 -4.57
C ASP A 158 -2.39 -4.33 -4.45
N TRP A 159 -2.67 -3.72 -5.60
CA TRP A 159 -3.39 -2.45 -5.75
C TRP A 159 -4.91 -2.66 -5.81
N SER A 160 -5.33 -3.91 -5.97
CA SER A 160 -6.72 -4.31 -6.03
C SER A 160 -6.75 -5.82 -5.89
N SER A 161 -6.99 -6.32 -4.68
CA SER A 161 -7.21 -7.75 -4.48
C SER A 161 -8.44 -8.16 -5.28
N THR A 162 -8.21 -8.65 -6.49
CA THR A 162 -9.10 -9.53 -7.22
C THR A 162 -8.25 -10.37 -8.17
N THR A 163 -7.79 -11.52 -7.67
CA THR A 163 -7.32 -12.60 -8.54
C THR A 163 -8.54 -13.20 -9.24
N VAL A 164 -8.69 -12.94 -10.54
CA VAL A 164 -9.42 -13.84 -11.44
C VAL A 164 -8.40 -14.48 -12.36
N SER A 165 -8.02 -15.71 -12.03
CA SER A 165 -7.27 -16.59 -12.92
C SER A 165 -8.19 -17.05 -14.05
N ARG A 166 -7.80 -16.77 -15.30
CA ARG A 166 -8.42 -17.37 -16.48
C ARG A 166 -7.46 -18.40 -17.05
N SER A 167 -7.72 -19.67 -16.77
CA SER A 167 -7.16 -20.79 -17.50
C SER A 167 -7.95 -20.96 -18.79
N TYR A 168 -7.27 -21.00 -19.93
CA TYR A 168 -7.81 -21.62 -21.14
C TYR A 168 -6.74 -22.54 -21.75
N PRO A 169 -7.19 -23.61 -22.43
CA PRO A 169 -6.51 -24.90 -22.54
C PRO A 169 -5.21 -24.87 -23.35
#